data_AF-A0A7W1T224-F1
#
_entry.id   AF-A0A7W1T224-F1
#
_cell.length_a   1.000
_cell.length_b   1.000
_cell.length_c   1.000
_cell.angle_alpha   90.00
_cell.angle_beta   90.00
_cell.angle_gamma   90.00
#
_symmetry.space_group_name_H-M   'P 1'
#
loop_
_entity.id
_entity.type
_entity.pdbx_description
1 polymer ?
#
loop_
_entity_poly.entity_id
_entity_poly.type
_entity_poly.pdbx_seq_one_letter_code
_entity_poly.pdbx_strand_id
1 'polypeptide(L)'
;MKRVLTAVVVLLGVAVVLDYVFWYGPLRDPHPGWRRPHGTLTISGAKVYVSPDLPPLDHATVVVKDGLIAAVGRDVQVPADARTIPCDGCVVTAGYWNAHVHFTEPKWDGAAWKSRDSLNAYLVDMLTSRGFTTVVDASSDLRITLSLRRRIARRELLGPNIYTAGSGLYPPNGIPYYIRDELPFYVLWMIPQPRTPEEATGIERRNIERGADLLKLFTGSYIAHGKILSMPVDIARAAVEVAHEHG
;
A
#
# COMPACT_ATOMS: atom_id res chain seq x y z
N MET A 1 -8.82 -2.53 -51.99
CA MET A 1 -9.80 -2.40 -50.87
C MET A 1 -9.59 -3.42 -49.77
N LYS A 2 -9.66 -4.75 -50.02
CA LYS A 2 -9.49 -5.78 -48.96
C LYS A 2 -8.19 -5.66 -48.15
N ARG A 3 -7.03 -5.45 -48.79
CA ARG A 3 -5.73 -5.31 -48.10
C ARG A 3 -5.65 -4.09 -47.17
N VAL A 4 -6.29 -2.97 -47.54
CA VAL A 4 -6.33 -1.75 -46.73
C VAL A 4 -7.24 -1.96 -45.51
N LEU A 5 -8.40 -2.59 -45.71
CA LEU A 5 -9.32 -2.94 -44.63
C LEU A 5 -8.68 -3.91 -43.63
N THR A 6 -7.97 -4.92 -44.11
CA THR A 6 -7.21 -5.85 -43.24
C THR A 6 -6.13 -5.12 -42.44
N ALA A 7 -5.38 -4.21 -43.05
CA ALA A 7 -4.36 -3.43 -42.35
C ALA A 7 -4.95 -2.53 -41.24
N VAL A 8 -6.09 -1.88 -41.51
CA VAL A 8 -6.79 -1.05 -40.51
C VAL A 8 -7.31 -1.89 -39.34
N VAL A 9 -7.91 -3.05 -39.60
CA VAL A 9 -8.40 -3.95 -38.54
C VAL A 9 -7.25 -4.48 -37.67
N VAL A 10 -6.11 -4.83 -38.27
CA VAL A 10 -4.92 -5.28 -37.53
C VAL A 10 -4.37 -4.14 -36.68
N LEU A 11 -4.25 -2.92 -37.21
CA LEU A 11 -3.76 -1.76 -36.45
C LEU A 11 -4.68 -1.40 -35.28
N LEU A 12 -6.00 -1.46 -35.47
CA LEU A 12 -6.97 -1.27 -34.38
C LEU A 12 -6.87 -2.38 -33.34
N GLY A 13 -6.73 -3.64 -33.75
CA GLY A 13 -6.52 -4.76 -32.84
C GLY A 13 -5.23 -4.62 -32.02
N VAL A 14 -4.13 -4.22 -32.67
CA VAL A 14 -2.86 -3.93 -31.98
C VAL A 14 -3.00 -2.75 -31.02
N ALA A 15 -3.68 -1.67 -31.42
CA ALA A 15 -3.90 -0.52 -30.55
C ALA A 15 -4.73 -0.89 -29.30
N VAL A 16 -5.77 -1.71 -29.46
CA VAL A 16 -6.58 -2.21 -28.33
C VAL A 16 -5.76 -3.13 -27.43
N VAL A 17 -4.92 -4.00 -27.98
CA VAL A 17 -4.02 -4.86 -27.18
C VAL A 17 -2.96 -4.04 -26.47
N LEU A 18 -2.38 -3.03 -27.12
CA LEU A 18 -1.39 -2.15 -26.51
C LEU A 18 -2.02 -1.30 -25.41
N ASP A 19 -3.20 -0.73 -25.63
CA ASP A 19 -3.96 0.00 -24.61
C ASP A 19 -4.32 -0.93 -23.43
N TYR A 20 -4.76 -2.17 -23.73
CA TYR A 20 -5.03 -3.17 -22.72
C TYR A 20 -3.78 -3.54 -21.92
N VAL A 21 -2.65 -3.83 -22.56
CA VAL A 21 -1.39 -4.15 -21.89
C VAL A 21 -0.85 -2.94 -21.10
N PHE A 22 -1.03 -1.73 -21.62
CA PHE A 22 -0.60 -0.50 -20.98
C PHE A 22 -1.39 -0.18 -19.70
N TRP A 23 -2.70 -0.40 -19.71
CA TRP A 23 -3.58 -0.12 -18.56
C TRP A 23 -3.84 -1.31 -17.63
N TYR A 24 -3.79 -2.53 -18.17
CA TYR A 24 -4.23 -3.77 -17.51
C TYR A 24 -3.23 -4.92 -17.62
N GLY A 25 -2.07 -4.72 -18.27
CA GLY A 25 -1.02 -5.72 -18.32
C GLY A 25 -0.63 -6.16 -16.90
N PRO A 26 -0.42 -7.48 -16.65
CA PRO A 26 -0.14 -7.99 -15.32
C PRO A 26 1.20 -7.45 -14.85
N LEU A 27 1.15 -6.36 -14.09
CA LEU A 27 2.29 -5.88 -13.35
C LEU A 27 2.39 -6.74 -12.09
N ARG A 28 2.91 -7.97 -12.23
CA ARG A 28 3.48 -8.68 -11.08
C ARG A 28 4.58 -7.80 -10.52
N ASP A 29 4.23 -7.05 -9.49
CA ASP A 29 5.12 -6.16 -8.77
C ASP A 29 5.21 -6.71 -7.36
N PRO A 30 6.01 -7.76 -7.11
CA PRO A 30 6.16 -8.27 -5.76
C PRO A 30 6.62 -7.14 -4.84
N HIS A 31 6.27 -7.22 -3.54
CA HIS A 31 6.66 -6.16 -2.61
C HIS A 31 8.17 -5.89 -2.75
N PRO A 32 8.58 -4.64 -3.03
CA PRO A 32 9.97 -4.34 -3.29
C PRO A 32 10.81 -4.67 -2.06
N GLY A 33 11.97 -5.28 -2.30
CA GLY A 33 12.98 -5.46 -1.26
C GLY A 33 13.47 -4.11 -0.74
N TRP A 34 13.83 -4.06 0.54
CA TRP A 34 14.30 -2.82 1.18
C TRP A 34 15.65 -2.38 0.60
N ARG A 35 15.65 -1.32 -0.22
CA ARG A 35 16.86 -0.66 -0.70
C ARG A 35 17.43 0.28 0.36
N ARG A 36 18.29 -0.28 1.19
CA ARG A 36 18.97 0.45 2.26
C ARG A 36 19.81 1.62 1.71
N PRO A 37 19.73 2.83 2.29
CA PRO A 37 20.72 3.87 2.03
C PRO A 37 22.11 3.41 2.51
N HIS A 38 23.16 3.96 1.92
CA HIS A 38 24.54 3.71 2.33
C HIS A 38 25.06 4.85 3.21
N GLY A 39 26.02 4.53 4.07
CA GLY A 39 26.72 5.49 4.92
C GLY A 39 26.24 5.50 6.37
N THR A 40 26.81 6.42 7.15
CA THR A 40 26.62 6.50 8.60
C THR A 40 25.93 7.82 8.97
N LEU A 41 24.85 7.72 9.74
CA LEU A 41 24.08 8.84 10.29
C LEU A 41 24.01 8.68 11.80
N THR A 42 24.15 9.77 12.55
CA THR A 42 23.84 9.80 13.98
C THR A 42 22.78 10.84 14.30
N ILE A 43 21.95 10.53 15.29
CA ILE A 43 21.04 11.49 15.94
C ILE A 43 21.50 11.59 17.38
N SER A 44 21.96 12.74 17.83
CA SER A 44 22.62 12.91 19.14
C SER A 44 21.82 13.83 20.08
N GLY A 45 21.86 13.51 21.38
CA GLY A 45 21.27 14.35 22.44
C GLY A 45 19.75 14.20 22.61
N ALA A 46 19.14 13.20 21.97
CA ALA A 46 17.70 13.01 21.94
C ALA A 46 17.18 12.23 23.14
N LYS A 47 15.88 12.38 23.43
CA LYS A 47 15.11 11.43 24.24
C LYS A 47 14.61 10.31 23.34
N VAL A 48 15.12 9.09 23.51
CA VAL A 48 14.86 7.97 22.58
C VAL A 48 13.97 6.90 23.21
N TYR A 49 12.86 6.58 22.54
CA TYR A 49 12.01 5.44 22.86
C TYR A 49 12.42 4.23 22.01
N VAL A 50 13.11 3.28 22.65
CA VAL A 50 13.56 2.03 21.98
C VAL A 50 12.50 0.93 21.97
N SER A 51 11.56 0.97 22.92
CA SER A 51 10.46 0.03 23.07
C SER A 51 9.28 0.75 23.73
N PRO A 52 8.02 0.40 23.41
CA PRO A 52 6.85 0.92 24.12
C PRO A 52 6.82 0.55 25.61
N ASP A 53 7.45 -0.55 26.00
CA ASP A 53 7.38 -1.11 27.35
C ASP A 53 8.53 -0.68 28.26
N LEU A 54 9.48 0.11 27.74
CA LEU A 54 10.64 0.58 28.47
C LEU A 54 10.60 2.10 28.66
N PRO A 55 11.11 2.61 29.81
CA PRO A 55 11.38 4.04 29.94
C PRO A 55 12.30 4.53 28.82
N PRO A 56 12.11 5.76 28.33
CA PRO A 56 12.97 6.34 27.31
C PRO A 56 14.39 6.60 27.83
N LEU A 57 15.34 6.66 26.91
CA LEU A 57 16.72 7.05 27.18
C LEU A 57 16.87 8.55 26.95
N ASP A 58 17.04 9.34 28.01
CA ASP A 58 17.39 10.76 27.90
C ASP A 58 18.86 10.95 27.48
N HIS A 59 19.11 12.02 26.71
CA HIS A 59 20.43 12.40 26.16
C HIS A 59 21.15 11.27 25.42
N ALA A 60 20.39 10.44 24.70
CA ALA A 60 20.91 9.31 23.98
C ALA A 60 21.29 9.66 22.53
N THR A 61 22.14 8.82 21.97
CA THR A 61 22.55 8.84 20.57
C THR A 61 22.02 7.59 19.86
N VAL A 62 21.46 7.78 18.67
CA VAL A 62 21.13 6.71 17.72
C VAL A 62 22.16 6.72 16.60
N VAL A 63 22.79 5.58 16.34
CA VAL A 63 23.69 5.39 15.20
C VAL A 63 23.00 4.52 14.17
N VAL A 64 22.88 5.03 12.95
CA VAL A 64 22.36 4.32 11.79
C VAL A 64 23.51 4.10 10.82
N LYS A 65 23.74 2.84 10.42
CA LYS A 65 24.74 2.46 9.43
C LYS A 65 24.09 1.65 8.32
N ASP A 66 24.29 2.08 7.09
CA ASP A 66 23.75 1.43 5.89
C ASP A 66 22.24 1.12 6.02
N GLY A 67 21.48 2.10 6.52
CA GLY A 67 20.03 2.01 6.70
C GLY A 67 19.55 1.13 7.85
N LEU A 68 20.45 0.63 8.70
CA LEU A 68 20.11 -0.14 9.90
C LEU A 68 20.53 0.60 11.17
N ILE A 69 19.76 0.44 12.24
CA ILE A 69 20.16 0.92 13.56
C ILE A 69 21.31 0.04 14.04
N ALA A 70 22.50 0.63 14.19
CA ALA A 70 23.71 -0.06 14.63
C ALA A 70 23.89 0.01 16.15
N ALA A 71 23.47 1.11 16.78
CA ALA A 71 23.53 1.28 18.23
C ALA A 71 22.54 2.36 18.71
N VAL A 72 22.07 2.24 19.95
CA VAL A 72 21.30 3.26 20.67
C VAL A 72 21.73 3.29 22.13
N GLY A 73 22.03 4.46 22.68
CA GLY A 73 22.44 4.58 24.08
C GLY A 73 23.05 5.94 24.44
N ARG A 74 23.33 6.14 25.74
CA ARG A 74 23.90 7.38 26.27
C ARG A 74 25.39 7.53 25.95
N ASP A 75 26.14 6.43 26.06
CA ASP A 75 27.60 6.40 25.87
C ASP A 75 28.01 5.75 24.54
N VAL A 76 27.21 5.96 23.49
CA VAL A 76 27.48 5.40 22.16
C VAL A 76 28.56 6.21 21.46
N GLN A 77 29.62 5.53 21.02
CA GLN A 77 30.69 6.15 20.23
C GLN A 77 30.14 6.56 18.85
N VAL A 78 30.31 7.84 18.52
CA VAL A 78 29.93 8.40 17.22
C VAL A 78 31.04 8.09 16.22
N PRO A 79 30.77 7.35 15.13
CA PRO A 79 31.77 7.11 14.09
C PRO A 79 32.24 8.41 13.44
N ALA A 80 33.54 8.53 13.16
CA ALA A 80 34.13 9.75 12.63
C ALA A 80 33.62 10.14 11.24
N ASP A 81 33.13 9.17 10.46
CA ASP A 81 32.53 9.35 9.13
C ASP A 81 31.02 9.67 9.19
N ALA A 82 30.42 9.69 10.38
CA ALA A 82 28.99 9.88 10.50
C ALA A 82 28.55 11.32 10.24
N ARG A 83 27.48 11.47 9.46
CA ARG A 83 26.72 12.73 9.45
C ARG A 83 25.93 12.81 10.76
N THR A 84 26.17 13.85 11.55
CA THR A 84 25.45 14.05 12.83
C THR A 84 24.27 15.00 12.67
N ILE A 85 23.11 14.60 13.20
CA ILE A 85 21.95 15.45 13.43
C ILE A 85 21.86 15.72 14.94
N PRO A 86 22.27 16.92 15.41
CA PRO A 86 22.03 17.30 16.80
C PRO A 86 20.52 17.49 17.03
N CYS A 87 20.01 16.92 18.11
CA CYS A 87 18.58 16.93 18.41
C CYS A 87 18.32 17.11 19.91
N ASP A 88 18.98 18.09 20.51
CA ASP A 88 18.77 18.44 21.92
C ASP A 88 17.32 18.90 22.12
N GLY A 89 16.59 18.21 23.00
CA GLY A 89 15.16 18.45 23.25
C GLY A 89 14.20 17.74 22.28
N CYS A 90 14.71 17.00 21.30
CA CYS A 90 13.88 16.15 20.44
C CYS A 90 13.47 14.84 21.14
N VAL A 91 12.35 14.28 20.69
CA VAL A 91 11.96 12.90 20.98
C VAL A 91 12.11 12.07 19.72
N VAL A 92 12.80 10.93 19.83
CA VAL A 92 12.97 9.95 18.74
C VAL A 92 12.18 8.69 19.09
N THR A 93 11.36 8.24 18.14
CA THR A 93 10.56 7.02 18.22
C THR A 93 10.80 6.16 16.97
N ALA A 94 10.30 4.92 16.99
CA ALA A 94 10.14 4.16 15.75
C ALA A 94 9.15 4.89 14.81
N GLY A 95 9.42 4.84 13.50
CA GLY A 95 8.51 5.38 12.51
C GLY A 95 7.14 4.70 12.58
N TYR A 96 6.07 5.48 12.44
CA TYR A 96 4.72 4.97 12.69
C TYR A 96 4.20 4.10 11.56
N TRP A 97 3.35 3.16 11.94
CA TRP A 97 2.57 2.33 11.04
C TRP A 97 1.12 2.77 11.09
N ASN A 98 0.52 3.04 9.93
CA ASN A 98 -0.93 3.15 9.81
C ASN A 98 -1.48 1.85 9.21
N ALA A 99 -2.15 1.04 10.03
CA ALA A 99 -2.64 -0.28 9.63
C ALA A 99 -3.93 -0.26 8.79
N HIS A 100 -4.51 0.91 8.53
CA HIS A 100 -5.73 1.01 7.70
C HIS A 100 -5.82 2.36 7.01
N VAL A 101 -5.37 2.42 5.75
CA VAL A 101 -5.55 3.58 4.86
C VAL A 101 -6.30 3.19 3.58
N HIS A 102 -6.71 4.20 2.81
CA HIS A 102 -7.32 4.03 1.49
C HIS A 102 -6.78 5.08 0.51
N PHE A 103 -6.35 4.64 -0.67
CA PHE A 103 -5.93 5.48 -1.79
C PHE A 103 -7.04 5.58 -2.84
N THR A 104 -8.24 5.96 -2.41
CA THR A 104 -9.48 5.93 -3.23
C THR A 104 -9.94 7.31 -3.71
N GLU A 105 -9.39 8.40 -3.16
CA GLU A 105 -9.71 9.75 -3.60
C GLU A 105 -9.21 10.03 -5.04
N PRO A 106 -9.91 10.87 -5.82
CA PRO A 106 -9.52 11.20 -7.21
C PRO A 106 -8.09 11.76 -7.37
N LYS A 107 -7.52 12.32 -6.29
CA LYS A 107 -6.13 12.82 -6.29
C LYS A 107 -5.11 11.72 -6.59
N TRP A 108 -5.46 10.44 -6.36
CA TRP A 108 -4.61 9.28 -6.63
C TRP A 108 -4.74 8.74 -8.06
N ASP A 109 -5.77 9.14 -8.81
CA ASP A 109 -6.03 8.63 -10.16
C ASP A 109 -4.84 8.89 -11.09
N GLY A 110 -4.49 7.87 -11.87
CA GLY A 110 -3.35 7.95 -12.77
C GLY A 110 -2.00 8.10 -12.05
N ALA A 111 -1.85 7.57 -10.84
CA ALA A 111 -0.61 7.60 -10.05
C ALA A 111 0.65 7.19 -10.84
N ALA A 112 0.53 6.38 -11.89
CA ALA A 112 1.65 6.01 -12.76
C ALA A 112 2.22 7.18 -13.57
N TRP A 113 1.38 8.15 -13.92
CA TRP A 113 1.68 9.23 -14.87
C TRP A 113 1.67 10.61 -14.23
N LYS A 114 1.13 10.71 -13.00
CA LYS A 114 1.03 11.98 -12.27
C LYS A 114 2.42 12.53 -11.94
N SER A 115 2.54 13.85 -11.89
CA SER A 115 3.79 14.52 -11.55
C SER A 115 4.29 14.08 -10.16
N ARG A 116 5.62 14.02 -10.03
CA ARG A 116 6.28 13.72 -8.75
C ARG A 116 5.86 14.72 -7.66
N ASP A 117 5.81 16.00 -8.00
CA ASP A 117 5.58 17.06 -7.02
C ASP A 117 4.16 16.99 -6.44
N SER A 118 3.14 16.72 -7.27
CA SER A 118 1.77 16.51 -6.79
C SER A 118 1.66 15.27 -5.90
N LEU A 119 2.24 14.14 -6.32
CA LEU A 119 2.18 12.92 -5.52
C LEU A 119 2.92 13.05 -4.19
N ASN A 120 4.09 13.69 -4.17
CA ASN A 120 4.82 13.97 -2.94
C ASN A 120 4.01 14.87 -2.02
N ALA A 121 3.36 15.92 -2.53
CA ALA A 121 2.48 16.77 -1.74
C ALA A 121 1.33 15.96 -1.11
N TYR A 122 0.68 15.07 -1.86
CA TYR A 122 -0.40 14.23 -1.34
C TYR A 122 0.09 13.19 -0.31
N LEU A 123 1.24 12.57 -0.54
CA LEU A 123 1.83 11.61 0.40
C LEU A 123 2.27 12.30 1.70
N VAL A 124 2.82 13.51 1.62
CA VAL A 124 3.16 14.33 2.78
C VAL A 124 1.91 14.74 3.53
N ASP A 125 0.91 15.27 2.83
CA ASP A 125 -0.34 15.72 3.41
C ASP A 125 -1.12 14.60 4.09
N MET A 126 -1.14 13.39 3.52
CA MET A 126 -1.88 12.27 4.10
C MET A 126 -1.06 11.52 5.18
N LEU A 127 0.26 11.34 4.98
CA LEU A 127 1.02 10.31 5.69
C LEU A 127 2.32 10.84 6.33
N THR A 128 3.33 11.19 5.54
CA THR A 128 4.71 11.29 6.05
C THR A 128 4.94 12.49 6.96
N SER A 129 4.16 13.58 6.81
CA SER A 129 4.19 14.72 7.75
C SER A 129 3.78 14.36 9.18
N ARG A 130 3.05 13.25 9.35
CA ARG A 130 2.59 12.73 10.65
C ARG A 130 3.49 11.62 11.19
N GLY A 131 4.62 11.34 10.53
CA GLY A 131 5.59 10.33 10.97
C GLY A 131 5.30 8.90 10.50
N PHE A 132 4.30 8.69 9.64
CA PHE A 132 4.03 7.37 9.07
C PHE A 132 5.09 7.00 8.04
N THR A 133 5.90 5.99 8.37
CA THR A 133 6.93 5.43 7.48
C THR A 133 6.46 4.15 6.80
N THR A 134 5.38 3.54 7.29
CA THR A 134 4.75 2.36 6.69
C THR A 134 3.23 2.46 6.80
N VAL A 135 2.51 2.01 5.77
CA VAL A 135 1.05 1.96 5.75
C VAL A 135 0.53 0.66 5.16
N VAL A 136 -0.66 0.28 5.60
CA VAL A 136 -1.44 -0.84 5.08
C VAL A 136 -2.70 -0.28 4.43
N ASP A 137 -2.72 -0.30 3.10
CA ASP A 137 -3.91 -0.03 2.31
C ASP A 137 -4.90 -1.21 2.46
N ALA A 138 -6.04 -0.91 3.06
CA ALA A 138 -7.02 -1.92 3.41
C ALA A 138 -7.89 -2.33 2.22
N SER A 139 -8.08 -1.46 1.23
CA SER A 139 -8.74 -1.81 -0.03
C SER A 139 -8.67 -0.62 -0.98
N SER A 140 -7.91 -0.74 -2.07
CA SER A 140 -7.82 0.27 -3.14
C SER A 140 -7.56 -0.42 -4.48
N ASP A 141 -7.60 0.35 -5.58
CA ASP A 141 -7.18 -0.16 -6.87
C ASP A 141 -5.68 -0.46 -6.87
N LEU A 142 -5.32 -1.73 -7.12
CA LEU A 142 -3.93 -2.17 -7.22
C LEU A 142 -3.13 -1.37 -8.25
N ARG A 143 -3.75 -0.88 -9.33
CA ARG A 143 -3.06 -0.05 -10.33
C ARG A 143 -2.51 1.24 -9.71
N ILE A 144 -3.19 1.77 -8.70
CA ILE A 144 -2.77 2.96 -7.96
C ILE A 144 -1.71 2.59 -6.92
N THR A 145 -2.01 1.65 -6.03
CA THR A 145 -1.11 1.33 -4.89
C THR A 145 0.22 0.74 -5.35
N LEU A 146 0.20 -0.15 -6.34
CA LEU A 146 1.43 -0.71 -6.91
C LEU A 146 2.25 0.36 -7.66
N SER A 147 1.58 1.30 -8.31
CA SER A 147 2.27 2.41 -8.97
C SER A 147 2.99 3.31 -7.96
N LEU A 148 2.31 3.72 -6.89
CA LEU A 148 2.92 4.50 -5.81
C LEU A 148 4.09 3.74 -5.20
N ARG A 149 3.87 2.47 -4.83
CA ARG A 149 4.90 1.58 -4.27
C ARG A 149 6.14 1.50 -5.15
N ARG A 150 5.98 1.27 -6.45
CA ARG A 150 7.09 1.18 -7.41
C ARG A 150 7.89 2.47 -7.49
N ARG A 151 7.21 3.61 -7.58
CA ARG A 151 7.86 4.93 -7.70
C ARG A 151 8.57 5.30 -6.40
N ILE A 152 8.01 4.94 -5.24
CA ILE A 152 8.68 5.06 -3.93
C ILE A 152 9.93 4.16 -3.86
N ALA A 153 9.81 2.89 -4.26
CA ALA A 153 10.92 1.94 -4.25
C ALA A 153 12.09 2.36 -5.17
N ARG A 154 11.79 3.07 -6.25
CA ARG A 154 12.76 3.68 -7.18
C ARG A 154 13.32 5.02 -6.68
N ARG A 155 12.93 5.49 -5.49
CA ARG A 155 13.26 6.80 -4.91
C ARG A 155 12.83 7.98 -5.77
N GLU A 156 11.80 7.79 -6.59
CA GLU A 156 11.18 8.88 -7.35
C GLU A 156 10.24 9.69 -6.46
N LEU A 157 9.51 9.00 -5.56
CA LEU A 157 8.60 9.60 -4.59
C LEU A 157 9.15 9.48 -3.16
N LEU A 158 8.83 10.46 -2.32
CA LEU A 158 9.16 10.52 -0.89
C LEU A 158 7.99 10.01 -0.04
N GLY A 159 7.63 8.74 -0.25
CA GLY A 159 6.50 8.10 0.42
C GLY A 159 6.90 7.02 1.44
N PRO A 160 5.94 6.50 2.21
CA PRO A 160 6.15 5.39 3.12
C PRO A 160 6.26 4.05 2.38
N ASN A 161 6.60 2.99 3.09
CA ASN A 161 6.33 1.63 2.61
C ASN A 161 4.82 1.39 2.53
N ILE A 162 4.36 0.73 1.48
CA ILE A 162 2.93 0.47 1.24
C ILE A 162 2.70 -1.03 1.07
N TYR A 163 1.98 -1.61 2.04
CA TYR A 163 1.33 -2.90 1.91
C TYR A 163 -0.10 -2.68 1.40
N THR A 164 -0.61 -3.52 0.51
CA THR A 164 -1.96 -3.34 -0.06
C THR A 164 -2.72 -4.65 -0.11
N ALA A 165 -3.99 -4.61 0.29
CA ALA A 165 -4.90 -5.73 0.12
C ALA A 165 -5.46 -5.87 -1.29
N GLY A 166 -5.19 -4.90 -2.16
CA GLY A 166 -5.88 -4.75 -3.42
C GLY A 166 -7.38 -4.60 -3.22
N SER A 167 -8.18 -5.37 -3.95
CA SER A 167 -9.63 -5.29 -3.83
C SER A 167 -10.12 -6.14 -2.67
N GLY A 168 -10.71 -5.52 -1.65
CA GLY A 168 -11.38 -6.24 -0.56
C GLY A 168 -12.60 -7.02 -1.05
N LEU A 169 -12.89 -8.13 -0.38
CA LEU A 169 -14.03 -8.99 -0.67
C LEU A 169 -15.20 -8.64 0.25
N TYR A 170 -16.39 -8.51 -0.34
CA TYR A 170 -17.62 -8.17 0.36
C TYR A 170 -18.58 -9.36 0.41
N PRO A 171 -19.55 -9.38 1.34
CA PRO A 171 -20.61 -10.38 1.31
C PRO A 171 -21.36 -10.33 -0.04
N PRO A 172 -22.00 -11.43 -0.47
CA PRO A 172 -22.91 -11.39 -1.61
C PRO A 172 -23.98 -10.30 -1.42
N ASN A 173 -24.09 -9.35 -2.36
CA ASN A 173 -24.96 -8.17 -2.27
C ASN A 173 -24.69 -7.29 -1.03
N GLY A 174 -23.45 -7.28 -0.55
CA GLY A 174 -23.01 -6.68 0.70
C GLY A 174 -22.17 -5.42 0.56
N ILE A 175 -22.26 -4.69 -0.56
CA ILE A 175 -21.62 -3.37 -0.65
C ILE A 175 -22.27 -2.44 0.40
N PRO A 176 -21.48 -1.79 1.28
CA PRO A 176 -22.00 -0.87 2.26
C PRO A 176 -22.74 0.32 1.64
N TYR A 177 -23.78 0.84 2.31
CA TYR A 177 -24.61 1.92 1.78
C TYR A 177 -23.78 3.16 1.40
N TYR A 178 -22.80 3.53 2.23
CA TYR A 178 -21.92 4.69 2.00
C TYR A 178 -20.99 4.52 0.80
N ILE A 179 -20.72 3.29 0.34
CA ILE A 179 -19.99 3.05 -0.91
C ILE A 179 -20.98 3.03 -2.08
N ARG A 180 -22.09 2.31 -1.91
CA ARG A 180 -23.12 2.12 -2.93
C ARG A 180 -23.74 3.43 -3.38
N ASP A 181 -23.94 4.36 -2.45
CA ASP A 181 -24.65 5.62 -2.69
C ASP A 181 -23.71 6.71 -3.26
N GLU A 182 -22.39 6.56 -3.07
CA GLU A 182 -21.37 7.50 -3.57
C GLU A 182 -20.79 7.12 -4.93
N LEU A 183 -20.68 5.82 -5.23
CA LEU A 183 -20.00 5.37 -6.44
C LEU A 183 -20.95 5.15 -7.63
N PRO A 184 -20.51 5.45 -8.86
CA PRO A 184 -21.26 5.12 -10.06
C PRO A 184 -21.55 3.62 -10.19
N PHE A 185 -22.71 3.26 -10.75
CA PHE A 185 -23.16 1.87 -10.86
C PHE A 185 -22.14 0.93 -11.53
N TYR A 186 -21.38 1.42 -12.53
CA TYR A 186 -20.39 0.63 -13.25
C TYR A 186 -19.16 0.32 -12.39
N VAL A 187 -18.82 1.17 -11.42
CA VAL A 187 -17.77 0.89 -10.42
C VAL A 187 -18.25 -0.17 -9.43
N LEU A 188 -19.51 -0.09 -8.99
CA LEU A 188 -20.10 -1.07 -8.07
C LEU A 188 -20.06 -2.50 -8.63
N TRP A 189 -20.24 -2.65 -9.95
CA TRP A 189 -20.15 -3.94 -10.64
C TRP A 189 -18.75 -4.56 -10.63
N MET A 190 -17.71 -3.76 -10.39
CA MET A 190 -16.32 -4.22 -10.30
C MET A 190 -15.93 -4.61 -8.87
N ILE A 191 -16.75 -4.31 -7.86
CA ILE A 191 -16.45 -4.61 -6.46
C ILE A 191 -16.69 -6.11 -6.19
N PRO A 192 -15.67 -6.85 -5.69
CA PRO A 192 -15.80 -8.29 -5.48
C PRO A 192 -16.82 -8.65 -4.39
N GLN A 193 -17.87 -9.37 -4.78
CA GLN A 193 -18.94 -9.89 -3.91
C GLN A 193 -19.14 -11.39 -4.20
N PRO A 194 -18.18 -12.26 -3.87
CA PRO A 194 -18.27 -13.69 -4.16
C PRO A 194 -19.57 -14.27 -3.60
N ARG A 195 -20.22 -15.10 -4.41
CA ARG A 195 -21.44 -15.85 -4.06
C ARG A 195 -21.14 -17.26 -3.58
N THR A 196 -19.94 -17.75 -3.86
CA THR A 196 -19.50 -19.10 -3.52
C THR A 196 -18.06 -19.09 -2.97
N PRO A 197 -17.66 -20.13 -2.23
CA PRO A 197 -16.26 -20.34 -1.84
C PRO A 197 -15.28 -20.31 -3.03
N GLU A 198 -15.62 -20.97 -4.13
CA GLU A 198 -14.80 -21.02 -5.36
C GLU A 198 -14.57 -19.63 -5.98
N GLU A 199 -15.59 -18.77 -5.97
CA GLU A 199 -15.43 -17.38 -6.43
C GLU A 199 -14.49 -16.61 -5.51
N ALA A 200 -14.59 -16.81 -4.20
CA ALA A 200 -13.72 -16.14 -3.22
C ALA A 200 -12.26 -16.57 -3.37
N THR A 201 -11.98 -17.86 -3.54
CA THR A 201 -10.62 -18.35 -3.80
C THR A 201 -10.07 -17.75 -5.09
N GLY A 202 -10.87 -17.72 -6.16
CA GLY A 202 -10.47 -17.16 -7.45
C GLY A 202 -10.18 -15.66 -7.39
N ILE A 203 -10.94 -14.89 -6.60
CA ILE A 203 -10.67 -13.47 -6.39
C ILE A 203 -9.36 -13.27 -5.63
N GLU A 204 -9.15 -14.00 -4.53
CA GLU A 204 -7.96 -13.79 -3.70
C GLU A 204 -6.68 -14.24 -4.42
N ARG A 205 -6.71 -15.37 -5.15
CA ARG A 205 -5.60 -15.77 -6.03
C ARG A 205 -5.25 -14.66 -7.02
N ARG A 206 -6.25 -13.99 -7.60
CA ARG A 206 -6.00 -12.86 -8.51
C ARG A 206 -5.43 -11.63 -7.80
N ASN A 207 -5.83 -11.33 -6.57
CA ASN A 207 -5.23 -10.24 -5.78
C ASN A 207 -3.73 -10.51 -5.57
N ILE A 208 -3.40 -11.71 -5.09
CA ILE A 208 -2.03 -12.17 -4.83
C ILE A 208 -1.21 -12.17 -6.12
N GLU A 209 -1.72 -12.76 -7.20
CA GLU A 209 -1.05 -12.81 -8.50
C GLU A 209 -0.76 -11.43 -9.09
N ARG A 210 -1.57 -10.42 -8.71
CA ARG A 210 -1.39 -9.02 -9.11
C ARG A 210 -0.51 -8.23 -8.14
N GLY A 211 -0.07 -8.81 -7.03
CA GLY A 211 0.88 -8.21 -6.10
C GLY A 211 0.28 -7.59 -4.84
N ALA A 212 -0.94 -7.98 -4.45
CA ALA A 212 -1.45 -7.72 -3.11
C ALA A 212 -0.59 -8.45 -2.06
N ASP A 213 -0.44 -7.86 -0.88
CA ASP A 213 0.38 -8.39 0.22
C ASP A 213 -0.47 -8.98 1.35
N LEU A 214 -1.78 -8.74 1.35
CA LEU A 214 -2.71 -9.22 2.37
C LEU A 214 -4.12 -9.40 1.83
N LEU A 215 -4.93 -10.15 2.56
CA LEU A 215 -6.37 -10.30 2.32
C LEU A 215 -7.16 -9.24 3.09
N LYS A 216 -8.17 -8.63 2.45
CA LYS A 216 -9.22 -7.85 3.16
C LYS A 216 -10.58 -8.48 2.97
N LEU A 217 -11.24 -8.77 4.09
CA LEU A 217 -12.64 -9.19 4.13
C LEU A 217 -13.51 -8.12 4.81
N PHE A 218 -14.66 -7.83 4.21
CA PHE A 218 -15.76 -7.14 4.87
C PHE A 218 -16.67 -8.19 5.50
N THR A 219 -16.24 -8.76 6.63
CA THR A 219 -16.96 -9.86 7.30
C THR A 219 -18.33 -9.42 7.85
N GLY A 220 -18.50 -8.13 8.10
CA GLY A 220 -19.79 -7.48 8.33
C GLY A 220 -19.89 -6.17 7.56
N SER A 221 -20.90 -6.04 6.71
CA SER A 221 -21.13 -4.86 5.88
C SER A 221 -22.37 -4.09 6.30
N TYR A 222 -22.26 -2.78 6.53
CA TYR A 222 -23.40 -1.89 6.77
C TYR A 222 -24.16 -1.63 5.47
N ILE A 223 -25.10 -2.50 5.11
CA ILE A 223 -25.90 -2.37 3.88
C ILE A 223 -27.02 -1.32 4.00
N ALA A 224 -27.34 -0.90 5.22
CA ALA A 224 -28.18 0.26 5.55
C ALA A 224 -27.84 0.73 6.97
N HIS A 225 -28.33 1.91 7.37
CA HIS A 225 -28.21 2.39 8.75
C HIS A 225 -28.73 1.33 9.74
N GLY A 226 -27.88 0.93 10.69
CA GLY A 226 -28.20 -0.09 11.70
C GLY A 226 -28.34 -1.53 11.18
N LYS A 227 -28.10 -1.79 9.88
CA LYS A 227 -28.23 -3.12 9.27
C LYS A 227 -26.88 -3.65 8.78
N ILE A 228 -26.39 -4.69 9.44
CA ILE A 228 -25.15 -5.39 9.07
C ILE A 228 -25.50 -6.69 8.35
N LEU A 229 -24.95 -6.87 7.14
CA LEU A 229 -24.94 -8.16 6.44
C LEU A 229 -23.62 -8.86 6.75
N SER A 230 -23.69 -10.06 7.31
CA SER A 230 -22.51 -10.87 7.58
C SER A 230 -22.09 -11.65 6.33
N MET A 231 -20.78 -11.75 6.11
CA MET A 231 -20.22 -12.63 5.08
C MET A 231 -20.45 -14.10 5.48
N PRO A 232 -20.93 -14.97 4.56
CA PRO A 232 -21.00 -16.40 4.82
C PRO A 232 -19.63 -16.97 5.23
N VAL A 233 -19.62 -17.82 6.26
CA VAL A 233 -18.38 -18.31 6.87
C VAL A 233 -17.56 -19.17 5.92
N ASP A 234 -18.20 -19.94 5.06
CA ASP A 234 -17.56 -20.77 4.03
C ASP A 234 -16.84 -19.92 2.97
N ILE A 235 -17.46 -18.81 2.54
CA ILE A 235 -16.85 -17.81 1.64
C ILE A 235 -15.63 -17.15 2.30
N ALA A 236 -15.79 -16.69 3.55
CA ALA A 236 -14.70 -16.07 4.29
C ALA A 236 -13.53 -17.05 4.50
N ARG A 237 -13.84 -18.28 4.91
CA ARG A 237 -12.83 -19.34 5.14
C ARG A 237 -12.05 -19.65 3.87
N ALA A 238 -12.72 -19.79 2.74
CA ALA A 238 -12.08 -20.12 1.47
C ALA A 238 -11.07 -19.05 1.03
N ALA A 239 -11.39 -17.76 1.19
CA ALA A 239 -10.44 -16.68 0.94
C ALA A 239 -9.25 -16.72 1.91
N VAL A 240 -9.50 -16.96 3.20
CA VAL A 240 -8.46 -17.06 4.23
C VAL A 240 -7.52 -18.24 3.99
N GLU A 241 -8.03 -19.39 3.55
CA GLU A 241 -7.22 -20.56 3.21
C GLU A 241 -6.23 -20.23 2.08
N VAL A 242 -6.69 -19.55 1.03
CA VAL A 242 -5.80 -19.08 -0.06
C VAL A 242 -4.76 -18.10 0.46
N ALA A 243 -5.13 -17.17 1.33
CA ALA A 243 -4.17 -16.23 1.91
C ALA A 243 -3.09 -16.98 2.72
N HIS A 244 -3.48 -17.89 3.61
CA HIS A 244 -2.53 -18.70 4.39
C HIS A 244 -1.60 -19.57 3.54
N GLU A 245 -2.05 -20.06 2.38
CA GLU A 245 -1.18 -20.77 1.42
C GLU A 245 -0.03 -19.90 0.90
N HIS A 246 -0.14 -18.56 0.99
CA HIS A 246 0.79 -17.59 0.42
C HIS A 246 1.54 -16.72 1.45
N GLY A 247 1.35 -16.97 2.74
CA GLY A 247 2.06 -16.32 3.85
C GLY A 247 1.22 -15.29 4.61
#